data_AF-A0A7I7PH11-F1
#
_entry.id   AF-A0A7I7PH11-F1
#
_cell.length_a   1.000
_cell.length_b   1.000
_cell.length_c   1.000
_cell.angle_alpha   90.00
_cell.angle_beta   90.00
_cell.angle_gamma   90.00
#
_symmetry.space_group_name_H-M   'P 1'
#
loop_
_entity.id
_entity.type
_entity.pdbx_description
1 polymer ?
#
loop_
_entity_poly.entity_id
_entity_poly.type
_entity_poly.pdbx_seq_one_letter_code
_entity_poly.pdbx_strand_id
1 'polypeptide(L)'
;MTVSEVQGYGRQKGHTEVYRGAEYSVEFVPKVRIEVVVDDSIVDKVVDSVVRAARTGKIGDGKVWVSPVETVVRVRTGERGPDAL
;
A
#
# COMPACT_ATOMS: atom_id res chain seq x y z
N MET A 1 -8.75 -7.71 -3.56
CA MET A 1 -7.48 -6.94 -3.53
C MET A 1 -7.49 -5.94 -4.66
N THR A 2 -7.04 -4.72 -4.39
CA THR A 2 -6.91 -3.63 -5.36
C THR A 2 -5.49 -3.09 -5.28
N VAL A 3 -4.91 -2.73 -6.44
CA VAL A 3 -3.54 -2.22 -6.55
C VAL A 3 -3.59 -0.90 -7.31
N SER A 4 -2.90 0.12 -6.80
CA SER A 4 -2.78 1.44 -7.44
C SER A 4 -1.35 1.97 -7.36
N GLU A 5 -0.98 2.75 -8.37
CA GLU A 5 0.28 3.50 -8.37
C GLU A 5 0.09 4.81 -7.61
N VAL A 6 1.03 5.14 -6.72
CA VAL A 6 0.99 6.33 -5.88
C VAL A 6 2.36 7.00 -5.79
N GLN A 7 2.36 8.27 -5.38
CA GLN A 7 3.57 9.03 -5.11
C GLN A 7 3.82 9.07 -3.59
N GLY A 8 4.99 8.61 -3.15
CA GLY A 8 5.39 8.58 -1.75
C GLY A 8 6.35 9.72 -1.41
N TYR A 9 6.18 10.33 -0.25
CA TYR A 9 7.08 11.34 0.30
C TYR A 9 7.63 10.89 1.66
N GLY A 10 8.89 11.21 1.98
CA GLY A 10 9.46 10.93 3.29
C GLY A 10 10.99 10.96 3.35
N ARG A 11 11.56 10.15 4.25
CA ARG A 11 13.02 10.08 4.48
C ARG A 11 13.81 9.53 3.31
N GLN A 12 13.17 8.78 2.41
CA GLN A 12 13.75 8.45 1.12
C GLN A 12 13.72 9.75 0.31
N LYS A 13 14.79 10.54 0.44
CA LYS A 13 14.91 11.82 -0.26
C LYS A 13 14.77 11.57 -1.75
N GLY A 14 14.07 12.50 -2.41
CA GLY A 14 14.11 12.68 -3.84
C GLY A 14 15.53 12.79 -4.39
N HIS A 15 15.72 12.43 -5.65
CA HIS A 15 16.93 12.80 -6.38
C HIS A 15 16.66 14.11 -7.13
N THR A 16 17.64 15.02 -7.17
CA THR A 16 17.57 16.19 -8.05
C THR A 16 17.89 15.72 -9.46
N GLU A 17 16.93 15.83 -10.38
CA GLU A 17 17.16 15.56 -11.79
C GLU A 17 17.32 16.88 -12.54
N VAL A 18 18.32 16.93 -13.42
CA VAL A 18 18.49 18.05 -14.35
C VAL A 18 17.77 17.69 -15.64
N TYR A 19 16.63 18.34 -15.90
CA TYR A 19 15.88 18.15 -17.14
C TYR A 19 15.95 19.42 -17.98
N ARG A 20 16.56 19.32 -19.18
CA ARG A 20 16.76 20.45 -20.13
C ARG A 20 17.38 21.70 -19.50
N GLY A 21 18.33 21.55 -18.59
CA GLY A 21 19.05 22.67 -17.96
C GLY A 21 18.31 23.37 -16.83
N ALA A 22 17.13 22.88 -16.43
CA ALA A 22 16.46 23.27 -15.19
C ALA A 22 16.60 22.15 -14.14
N GLU A 23 16.94 22.53 -12.90
CA GLU A 23 16.93 21.61 -11.76
C GLU A 23 15.50 21.36 -11.31
N TYR A 24 15.07 20.10 -11.29
CA TYR A 24 13.82 19.67 -10.66
C TYR A 24 14.16 18.82 -9.45
N SER A 25 13.76 19.27 -8.26
CA SER A 25 13.78 18.44 -7.06
C SER A 25 12.62 17.45 -7.14
N VAL A 26 12.92 16.18 -7.42
CA VAL A 26 11.89 15.12 -7.49
C VAL A 26 11.56 14.70 -6.07
N GLU A 27 10.71 15.45 -5.38
CA GLU A 27 10.38 15.20 -3.96
C GLU A 27 9.64 13.88 -3.72
N PHE A 28 8.99 13.34 -4.75
CA PHE A 28 8.16 12.16 -4.66
C PHE A 28 8.81 10.94 -5.32
N VAL A 29 8.70 9.80 -4.65
CA VAL A 29 9.16 8.51 -5.17
C VAL A 29 7.95 7.68 -5.57
N PRO A 30 7.90 7.10 -6.78
CA PRO A 30 6.85 6.16 -7.17
C PRO A 30 6.76 4.97 -6.20
N LYS A 31 5.54 4.62 -5.79
CA LYS A 31 5.22 3.50 -4.90
C LYS A 31 3.97 2.79 -5.40
N VAL A 32 3.74 1.59 -4.90
CA VAL A 32 2.51 0.82 -5.12
C VAL A 32 1.72 0.79 -3.82
N ARG A 33 0.44 1.14 -3.87
CA ARG A 33 -0.52 0.95 -2.78
C ARG A 33 -1.32 -0.32 -3.04
N ILE A 34 -1.31 -1.23 -2.08
CA ILE A 34 -2.10 -2.46 -2.10
C ILE A 34 -3.17 -2.32 -1.02
N GLU A 35 -4.42 -2.52 -1.41
CA GLU A 35 -5.57 -2.55 -0.51
C GLU A 35 -6.24 -3.92 -0.58
N VAL A 36 -6.41 -4.55 0.57
CA VAL A 36 -7.04 -5.85 0.68
C VAL A 36 -7.90 -5.88 1.95
N VAL A 37 -9.16 -6.27 1.78
CA VAL A 37 -10.05 -6.58 2.91
C VAL A 37 -9.89 -8.07 3.18
N VAL A 38 -9.72 -8.42 4.45
CA VAL A 38 -9.54 -9.79 4.92
C VAL A 38 -10.42 -10.02 6.14
N ASP A 39 -10.67 -11.28 6.47
CA ASP A 39 -11.35 -11.64 7.71
C ASP A 39 -10.48 -11.26 8.93
N ASP A 40 -11.12 -10.80 10.01
CA ASP A 40 -10.46 -10.36 11.24
C ASP A 40 -9.54 -11.46 11.81
N SER A 41 -9.91 -12.73 11.66
CA SER A 41 -9.14 -13.88 12.16
C SER A 41 -7.76 -14.05 11.51
N ILE A 42 -7.51 -13.40 10.36
CA ILE A 42 -6.25 -13.52 9.62
C ILE A 42 -5.48 -12.20 9.47
N VAL A 43 -5.95 -11.10 10.07
CA VAL A 43 -5.33 -9.76 9.94
C VAL A 43 -3.85 -9.79 10.29
N ASP A 44 -3.48 -10.29 11.46
CA ASP A 44 -2.09 -10.32 11.93
C ASP A 44 -1.19 -11.14 11.01
N LYS A 45 -1.68 -12.31 10.57
CA LYS A 45 -0.97 -13.18 9.64
C LYS A 45 -0.70 -12.50 8.29
N VAL A 46 -1.66 -11.70 7.80
CA VAL A 46 -1.52 -10.95 6.55
C VAL A 46 -0.52 -9.82 6.72
N VAL A 47 -0.61 -9.04 7.81
CA VAL A 47 0.35 -7.97 8.12
C VAL A 47 1.78 -8.52 8.19
N ASP A 48 2.01 -9.59 8.94
CA ASP A 48 3.33 -10.21 9.07
C ASP A 48 3.86 -10.71 7.72
N SER A 49 2.98 -11.30 6.90
CA SER A 49 3.35 -11.79 5.57
C SER A 49 3.76 -10.65 4.64
N VAL A 50 3.03 -9.53 4.65
CA VAL A 50 3.35 -8.35 3.84
C VAL A 50 4.65 -7.71 4.32
N VAL A 51 4.82 -7.52 5.63
CA VAL A 51 6.05 -6.94 6.21
C VAL A 51 7.27 -7.79 5.86
N ARG A 52 7.17 -9.12 6.01
CA ARG A 52 8.27 -10.02 5.66
C ARG A 52 8.60 -9.98 4.17
N ALA A 53 7.60 -9.97 3.30
CA ALA A 53 7.80 -9.99 1.85
C ALA A 53 8.32 -8.66 1.29
N ALA A 54 7.87 -7.53 1.83
CA ALA A 54 8.22 -6.19 1.33
C ALA A 54 9.50 -5.61 1.95
N ARG A 55 10.00 -6.19 3.06
CA ARG A 55 11.20 -5.68 3.75
C ARG A 55 12.46 -5.95 2.95
N THR A 56 13.12 -4.89 2.51
CA THR A 56 14.49 -4.92 1.96
C THR A 56 15.54 -4.53 3.00
N GLY A 57 15.11 -3.92 4.12
CA GLY A 57 15.98 -3.38 5.16
C GLY A 57 16.53 -1.99 4.82
N LYS A 58 16.14 -1.41 3.69
CA LYS A 58 16.57 -0.07 3.26
C LYS A 58 15.50 0.98 3.58
N ILE A 59 15.93 2.25 3.63
CA ILE A 59 15.01 3.37 3.76
C ILE A 59 14.07 3.38 2.55
N GLY A 60 12.76 3.36 2.81
CA GLY A 60 11.75 3.42 1.75
C GLY A 60 10.88 2.18 1.58
N ASP A 61 11.05 1.14 2.40
CA ASP A 61 10.23 -0.09 2.39
C ASP A 61 8.71 0.16 2.58
N GLY A 62 8.33 1.36 3.03
CA GLY A 62 6.93 1.78 3.10
C GLY A 62 6.31 1.58 4.47
N LYS A 63 4.99 1.43 4.51
CA LYS A 63 4.19 1.25 5.73
C LYS A 63 3.05 0.28 5.45
N VAL A 64 2.65 -0.43 6.49
CA VAL A 64 1.42 -1.22 6.54
C VAL A 64 0.57 -0.66 7.67
N TRP A 65 -0.71 -0.45 7.42
CA TRP A 65 -1.68 -0.06 8.43
C TRP A 65 -2.96 -0.85 8.23
N VAL A 66 -3.75 -0.96 9.29
CA VAL A 66 -5.03 -1.66 9.30
C VAL A 66 -6.12 -0.63 9.59
N SER A 67 -7.21 -0.71 8.83
CA SER A 67 -8.40 0.09 9.05
C SER A 67 -9.60 -0.86 9.13
N PRO A 68 -10.49 -0.71 10.14
CA PRO A 68 -11.66 -1.56 10.26
C PRO A 68 -12.64 -1.30 9.09
N VAL A 69 -13.27 -2.35 8.59
CA VAL A 69 -14.32 -2.29 7.59
C VAL A 69 -15.61 -2.79 8.23
N GLU A 70 -16.56 -1.87 8.47
CA GLU A 70 -17.82 -2.22 9.14
C GLU A 70 -18.71 -3.14 8.32
N THR A 71 -18.64 -3.06 6.99
CA THR A 71 -19.43 -3.91 6.09
C THR A 71 -18.75 -4.02 4.73
N VAL A 72 -18.79 -5.23 4.19
CA VAL A 72 -18.43 -5.54 2.80
C VAL A 72 -19.60 -6.28 2.15
N VAL A 73 -19.84 -6.00 0.86
CA VAL A 73 -20.90 -6.62 0.07
C VAL A 73 -20.36 -7.02 -1.30
N ARG A 74 -20.55 -8.28 -1.69
CA ARG A 74 -20.19 -8.75 -3.03
C ARG A 74 -21.28 -8.36 -4.01
N VAL A 75 -21.02 -7.40 -4.89
CA VAL A 75 -22.01 -6.86 -5.85
C VAL A 75 -22.73 -7.94 -6.66
N ARG A 76 -22.02 -9.00 -7.07
CA ARG A 76 -22.57 -10.05 -7.93
C ARG A 76 -23.62 -10.93 -7.23
N THR A 77 -23.43 -11.24 -5.94
CA THR A 77 -24.22 -12.25 -5.21
C THR A 77 -25.06 -11.64 -4.09
N GLY A 78 -24.73 -10.44 -3.63
CA GLY A 78 -25.34 -9.81 -2.46
C GLY A 78 -24.84 -10.36 -1.12
N GLU A 79 -23.88 -11.30 -1.12
CA GLU A 79 -23.22 -11.81 0.09
C GLU A 79 -22.61 -10.67 0.89
N ARG A 80 -22.63 -10.79 2.22
CA ARG A 80 -22.19 -9.74 3.15
C ARG A 80 -21.18 -10.28 4.16
N GLY A 81 -20.37 -9.37 4.70
CA GLY A 81 -19.40 -9.72 5.74
C GLY A 81 -18.35 -10.70 5.21
N PRO A 82 -17.91 -11.69 6.00
CA PRO A 82 -16.88 -12.65 5.59
C PRO A 82 -17.21 -13.41 4.29
N ASP A 83 -18.49 -13.72 4.03
CA ASP A 83 -18.92 -14.42 2.80
C ASP A 83 -18.70 -13.58 1.53
N ALA A 84 -18.56 -12.26 1.68
CA ALA A 84 -18.33 -11.34 0.57
C ALA A 84 -16.86 -11.22 0.13
N LEU A 85 -15.92 -11.79 0.91
CA LEU A 85 -14.47 -11.68 0.67
C LEU A 85 -13.97 -12.57 -0.47
#